data_AF-A0A1Q7BXL6-F1
#
_entry.id   AF-A0A1Q7BXL6-F1
#
_cell.length_a   1.000
_cell.length_b   1.000
_cell.length_c   1.000
_cell.angle_alpha   90.00
_cell.angle_beta   90.00
_cell.angle_gamma   90.00
#
_symmetry.space_group_name_H-M   'P 1'
#
loop_
_entity.id
_entity.type
_entity.pdbx_description
1 polymer ?
#
loop_
_entity_poly.entity_id
_entity_poly.type
_entity_poly.pdbx_seq_one_letter_code
_entity_poly.pdbx_strand_id
1 'polypeptide(L)' 'MNGDTGWIMSSRSTGNGGSCVEARRHAGLIEVRNSKSPDAGTVQFTTQEWDSFLDGAKKGEFDQLLAS' A
#
# COMPACT_ATOMS: atom_id res chain seq x y z
N MET A 1 -12.07 19.87 0.40
CA MET A 1 -12.13 18.43 0.07
C MET A 1 -10.70 17.89 0.00
N ASN A 2 -10.02 17.74 1.13
CA ASN A 2 -8.76 17.01 1.13
C ASN A 2 -9.03 15.69 1.81
N GLY A 3 -9.28 14.65 1.01
CA GLY A 3 -9.30 13.26 1.48
C GLY A 3 -7.90 12.72 1.72
N ASP A 4 -6.92 13.60 1.92
CA ASP A 4 -5.52 13.24 2.14
C ASP A 4 -5.38 12.58 3.52
N THR A 5 -4.53 11.56 3.59
CA THR A 5 -4.26 10.82 4.82
C THR A 5 -2.78 10.90 5.17
N GLY A 6 -2.46 10.63 6.44
CA GLY A 6 -1.11 10.21 6.80
C GLY A 6 -0.75 8.86 6.20
N TRP A 7 0.51 8.45 6.32
CA TRP A 7 0.95 7.10 5.99
C TRP A 7 0.28 6.08 6.91
N ILE A 8 -0.36 5.08 6.32
CA ILE A 8 -1.03 3.98 7.00
C ILE A 8 -0.17 2.74 6.86
N MET A 9 0.23 2.18 8.00
CA MET A 9 0.96 0.91 8.09
C MET A 9 -0.03 -0.21 8.47
N SER A 10 0.12 -1.39 7.86
CA SER A 10 -0.74 -2.53 8.19
C SER A 10 -0.56 -2.96 9.65
N SER A 11 -1.65 -3.23 10.36
CA SER A 11 -1.64 -3.72 11.75
C SER A 11 -0.99 -5.11 11.91
N ARG A 12 -0.86 -5.89 10.82
CA ARG A 12 -0.10 -7.15 10.79
C ARG A 12 1.43 -6.92 10.89
N SER A 13 1.87 -5.67 10.86
CA SER A 13 3.29 -5.25 10.89
C SER A 13 3.81 -4.94 12.30
N THR A 14 3.05 -5.23 13.35
CA THR A 14 3.33 -4.76 14.72
C THR A 14 4.36 -5.60 15.50
N GLY A 15 4.90 -6.68 14.94
CA GLY A 15 5.97 -7.48 15.55
C GLY A 15 7.36 -7.15 15.00
N ASN A 16 8.31 -6.83 15.90
CA ASN A 16 9.80 -6.80 15.83
C ASN A 16 10.52 -6.78 14.44
N GLY A 17 9.94 -6.17 13.42
CA GLY A 17 10.48 -6.26 12.06
C GLY A 17 9.58 -5.78 10.93
N GLY A 18 8.31 -5.42 11.21
CA GLY A 18 7.39 -4.61 10.39
C GLY A 18 7.30 -4.94 8.91
N SER A 19 6.14 -5.43 8.43
CA SER A 19 5.85 -5.46 6.98
C SER A 19 5.90 -4.05 6.42
N CYS A 20 6.90 -3.79 5.58
CA CYS A 20 7.47 -2.48 5.32
C CYS A 20 6.67 -1.68 4.29
N VAL A 21 5.37 -1.88 4.16
CA VAL A 21 4.58 -1.20 3.12
C VAL A 21 3.63 -0.23 3.78
N GLU A 22 3.74 1.03 3.37
CA GLU A 22 2.86 2.12 3.77
C GLU A 22 2.09 2.64 2.58
N ALA A 23 0.83 3.03 2.80
CA ALA A 23 0.01 3.69 1.81
C ALA A 23 -0.61 4.99 2.36
N ARG A 24 -0.82 5.99 1.52
CA ARG A 24 -1.60 7.20 1.86
C ARG A 24 -2.40 7.69 0.67
N ARG A 25 -3.41 8.52 0.93
CA ARG A 25 -4.03 9.36 -0.08
C ARG A 25 -3.37 10.74 -0.07
N HIS A 26 -2.93 11.22 -1.21
CA HIS A 26 -2.32 12.54 -1.33
C HIS A 26 -2.60 13.13 -2.71
N ALA A 27 -3.04 14.39 -2.76
CA ALA A 27 -3.29 15.11 -4.00
C ALA A 27 -4.20 14.35 -5.01
N GLY A 28 -5.19 13.62 -4.51
CA GLY A 28 -6.13 12.85 -5.33
C GLY A 28 -5.63 11.48 -5.79
N LEU A 29 -4.39 11.12 -5.48
CA LEU A 29 -3.77 9.83 -5.80
C LEU A 29 -3.59 8.96 -4.55
N ILE A 30 -3.31 7.68 -4.77
CA ILE A 30 -2.83 6.76 -3.74
C ILE A 30 -1.34 6.59 -3.91
N GLU A 31 -0.57 6.82 -2.85
CA GLU A 31 0.87 6.63 -2.84
C GLU A 31 1.22 5.41 -1.99
N VAL A 32 2.14 4.58 -2.48
CA VAL A 32 2.66 3.40 -1.77
C VAL A 32 4.17 3.46 -1.74
N ARG A 33 4.77 3.12 -0.61
CA ARG A 33 6.24 3.04 -0.47
C ARG A 33 6.69 1.95 0.47
N ASN A 34 7.99 1.69 0.43
CA ASN A 34 8.67 0.87 1.41
C ASN A 34 9.11 1.71 2.64
N SER A 35 8.52 1.46 3.81
CA SER A 35 8.86 2.10 5.08
C SER A 35 10.34 1.97 5.46
N LYS A 36 11.02 0.88 5.06
CA LYS A 36 12.46 0.67 5.33
C LYS A 36 13.37 1.40 4.34
N SER A 37 12.82 1.96 3.27
CA SER A 37 13.58 2.69 2.25
C SER A 37 12.75 3.84 1.69
N PRO A 38 12.34 4.83 2.52
CA PRO A 38 11.47 5.91 2.09
C PRO A 38 12.10 6.76 0.96
N ASP A 39 13.43 6.83 0.93
CA ASP A 39 14.18 7.59 -0.08
C ASP A 39 14.24 6.88 -1.45
N ALA A 40 13.84 5.61 -1.52
CA ALA A 40 13.70 4.89 -2.80
C ALA A 40 12.48 5.38 -3.61
N GLY A 41 11.63 6.23 -3.03
CA GLY A 41 10.50 6.87 -3.68
C GLY A 41 9.16 6.20 -3.39
N THR A 42 8.12 6.77 -4.00
CA THR A 42 6.73 6.33 -3.90
C THR A 42 6.22 5.92 -5.27
N VAL A 43 5.45 4.84 -5.34
CA VAL A 43 4.63 4.53 -6.52
C VAL A 43 3.27 5.20 -6.34
N GLN A 44 2.75 5.82 -7.39
CA GLN A 44 1.46 6.51 -7.37
C GLN A 44 0.44 5.75 -8.23
N PHE A 45 -0.79 5.69 -7.74
CA PHE A 45 -1.92 5.08 -8.41
C PHE A 45 -3.11 6.04 -8.41
N THR A 46 -3.94 5.95 -9.44
CA THR A 46 -5.27 6.53 -9.41
C THR A 46 -6.16 5.79 -8.39
N THR A 47 -7.25 6.43 -7.97
CA THR A 47 -8.22 5.76 -7.08
C THR A 47 -8.83 4.50 -7.73
N GLN A 48 -9.02 4.49 -9.06
CA GLN A 48 -9.61 3.36 -9.79
C GLN A 48 -8.64 2.17 -9.91
N GLU A 49 -7.36 2.41 -10.18
CA GLU A 49 -6.33 1.36 -10.16
C GLU A 49 -6.22 0.74 -8.78
N TRP A 50 -6.24 1.57 -7.73
CA TRP A 50 -6.16 1.08 -6.35
C TRP A 50 -7.39 0.25 -5.95
N ASP A 51 -8.59 0.66 -6.34
CA ASP A 51 -9.82 -0.10 -6.10
C ASP A 51 -9.77 -1.48 -6.77
N SER A 52 -9.35 -1.52 -8.04
CA SER A 52 -9.17 -2.77 -8.79
C SER A 52 -8.12 -3.69 -8.15
N PHE A 53 -6.99 -3.12 -7.71
CA PHE A 53 -5.95 -3.86 -6.99
C PHE A 53 -6.49 -4.46 -5.69
N LEU A 54 -7.24 -3.69 -4.90
CA LEU A 54 -7.82 -4.17 -3.64
C LEU A 54 -8.84 -5.29 -3.86
N ASP A 55 -9.63 -5.24 -4.93
CA ASP A 55 -10.56 -6.32 -5.29
C ASP A 55 -9.80 -7.63 -5.58
N GLY A 56 -8.80 -7.60 -6.46
CA GLY A 56 -7.96 -8.77 -6.77
C GLY A 56 -7.19 -9.30 -5.56
N ALA A 57 -6.61 -8.40 -4.75
CA ALA A 57 -5.91 -8.76 -3.52
C ALA A 57 -6.83 -9.43 -2.49
N LYS A 58 -8.07 -8.95 -2.32
CA LYS A 58 -9.06 -9.58 -1.42
C LYS A 58 -9.53 -10.93 -1.93
N LYS A 59 -9.54 -11.14 -3.25
CA LYS A 59 -9.85 -12.42 -3.90
C LYS A 59 -8.68 -13.42 -3.87
N GLY A 60 -7.50 -13.00 -3.40
CA GLY A 60 -6.31 -13.86 -3.33
C GLY A 60 -5.62 -14.07 -4.68
N GLU A 61 -5.89 -13.24 -5.69
CA GLU A 61 -5.30 -13.39 -7.04
C GLU A 61 -3.76 -13.32 -7.04
N PHE A 62 -3.20 -12.69 -6.01
CA PHE A 62 -1.77 -12.53 -5.81
C PHE A 62 -1.17 -13.51 -4.79
N ASP A 63 -1.97 -14.41 -4.18
CA ASP A 63 -1.45 -15.36 -3.18
C ASP A 63 -0.42 -16.33 -3.78
N GLN A 64 -0.50 -16.59 -5.08
CA GLN A 64 0.51 -17.35 -5.82
C GLN A 64 1.92 -16.75 -5.75
N LEU A 65 2.06 -15.43 -5.50
CA LEU A 65 3.37 -14.80 -5.30
C LEU A 65 4.03 -15.23 -3.98
N LEU A 66 3.25 -15.84 -3.08
CA LEU A 66 3.73 -16.43 -1.83
C LEU A 66 3.87 -17.95 -1.92
N ALA A 67 3.33 -18.58 -2.96
CA ALA A 67 3.49 -19.99 -3.22
C ALA A 67 4.82 -20.22 -3.93
N SER A 68 5.71 -20.97 -3.28
CA SER A 68 6.98 -21.46 -3.83
C SER A 68 6.77 -22.61 -4.80
#